data_AF-A4Y229-F1
#
_entry.id   AF-A4Y229-F1
#
_cell.length_a   1.000
_cell.length_b   1.000
_cell.length_c   1.000
_cell.angle_alpha   90.00
_cell.angle_beta   90.00
_cell.angle_gamma   90.00
#
_symmetry.space_group_name_H-M   'P 1'
#
loop_
_entity.id
_entity.type
_entity.pdbx_description
1 polymer ?
#
loop_
_entity_poly.entity_id
_entity_poly.type
_entity_poly.pdbx_seq_one_letter_code
_entity_poly.pdbx_strand_id
1 'polypeptide(L)' 'MQCPECEDNFGWDWIEDECIEPNEEFDCPSCGVTLRYTIDEGTYYGAQHMTVEVVDN' A
#
# COMPACT_ATOMS: atom_id res chain seq x y z
N MET A 1 6.86 -1.15 -1.97
CA MET A 1 6.14 -0.52 -0.84
C MET A 1 6.62 -1.17 0.45
N GLN A 2 6.63 -0.47 1.58
CA GLN A 2 7.10 -1.04 2.84
C GLN A 2 5.97 -1.04 3.86
N CYS A 3 5.76 -2.16 4.55
CA CYS A 3 4.81 -2.26 5.65
C CYS A 3 5.34 -1.44 6.84
N PRO A 4 4.53 -0.55 7.44
CA PRO A 4 4.95 0.22 8.61
C PRO A 4 5.16 -0.63 9.87
N GLU A 5 4.48 -1.78 9.99
CA GLU A 5 4.52 -2.63 11.18
C GLU A 5 5.69 -3.61 11.20
N CYS A 6 5.83 -4.41 10.14
CA CYS A 6 6.88 -5.42 10.06
C CYS A 6 8.13 -4.95 9.32
N GLU A 7 8.10 -3.74 8.76
CA GLU A 7 9.17 -3.14 7.94
C GLU A 7 9.51 -3.94 6.67
N ASP A 8 8.77 -5.01 6.35
CA ASP A 8 8.96 -5.80 5.14
C ASP A 8 8.53 -5.03 3.89
N ASN A 9 9.24 -5.27 2.79
CA ASN A 9 8.92 -4.69 1.50
C ASN A 9 8.06 -5.64 0.67
N PHE A 10 6.93 -5.15 0.18
CA PHE A 10 6.10 -5.82 -0.82
C PHE A 10 6.10 -5.01 -2.13
N GLY A 11 6.20 -5.71 -3.25
CA GLY A 11 6.28 -5.10 -4.59
C GLY A 11 4.95 -4.54 -5.06
N TRP A 12 5.00 -3.61 -6.02
CA TRP A 12 3.81 -3.15 -6.74
C TRP A 12 3.19 -4.26 -7.58
N ASP A 13 4.03 -5.16 -8.13
CA ASP A 13 3.56 -6.34 -8.87
C ASP A 13 2.55 -7.16 -8.06
N TRP A 14 2.77 -7.32 -6.75
CA TRP A 14 1.84 -8.07 -5.89
C TRP A 14 0.49 -7.36 -5.72
N ILE A 15 0.51 -6.03 -5.57
CA ILE A 15 -0.71 -5.21 -5.48
C ILE A 15 -1.51 -5.31 -6.79
N GLU A 16 -0.84 -5.29 -7.94
CA GLU A 16 -1.47 -5.44 -9.25
C GLU A 16 -2.03 -6.86 -9.47
N ASP A 17 -1.30 -7.91 -9.07
CA ASP A 17 -1.74 -9.30 -9.17
C ASP A 17 -2.99 -9.56 -8.30
N GLU A 18 -3.04 -9.03 -7.08
CA GLU A 18 -4.20 -9.14 -6.18
C GLU A 18 -5.34 -8.18 -6.56
N CYS A 19 -5.13 -7.30 -7.56
CA CYS A 19 -6.09 -6.30 -8.00
C CYS A 19 -6.57 -5.36 -6.88
N ILE A 20 -5.70 -5.05 -5.93
CA ILE A 20 -6.03 -4.20 -4.79
C ILE A 20 -6.18 -2.76 -5.28
N GLU A 21 -7.29 -2.11 -4.95
CA GLU A 21 -7.57 -0.73 -5.34
C GLU A 21 -7.01 0.30 -4.32
N PRO A 22 -6.75 1.56 -4.74
CA PRO A 22 -6.38 2.61 -3.79
C PRO A 22 -7.52 2.86 -2.79
N ASN A 23 -7.17 2.95 -1.51
CA ASN A 23 -8.06 2.98 -0.33
C ASN A 23 -8.75 1.64 0.00
N GLU A 24 -8.43 0.56 -0.70
CA GLU A 24 -8.86 -0.77 -0.31
C GLU A 24 -8.01 -1.30 0.86
N GLU A 25 -8.67 -2.03 1.76
CA GLU A 25 -8.04 -2.70 2.90
C GLU A 25 -7.52 -4.06 2.45
N PHE A 26 -6.24 -4.33 2.68
CA PHE A 26 -5.59 -5.58 2.31
C PHE A 26 -4.65 -6.04 3.41
N ASP A 27 -4.43 -7.35 3.52
CA ASP A 27 -3.52 -7.89 4.53
C ASP A 27 -2.09 -7.97 4.01
N CYS A 28 -1.14 -7.54 4.83
CA CYS A 28 0.27 -7.63 4.50
C CYS A 28 0.68 -9.11 4.36
N PRO A 29 1.32 -9.53 3.24
CA PRO A 29 1.71 -10.92 3.04
C PRO A 29 2.77 -11.42 4.03
N SER A 30 3.51 -10.51 4.69
CA SER A 30 4.53 -10.87 5.68
C SER A 30 3.98 -11.07 7.09
N CYS A 31 3.17 -10.13 7.60
CA CYS A 31 2.71 -10.13 8.99
C CYS A 31 1.20 -10.31 9.16
N GLY A 32 0.43 -10.21 8.08
CA GLY A 32 -1.04 -10.30 8.11
C GLY A 32 -1.73 -9.11 8.74
N VAL A 33 -1.05 -7.96 8.90
CA VAL A 33 -1.70 -6.73 9.35
C VAL A 33 -2.50 -6.12 8.21
N THR A 34 -3.68 -5.59 8.53
CA THR A 34 -4.51 -4.87 7.56
C THR A 34 -3.89 -3.50 7.27
N LEU A 35 -3.58 -3.28 6.01
CA LEU A 35 -3.01 -2.07 5.45
C LEU A 35 -4.00 -1.46 4.47
N ARG A 36 -3.84 -0.17 4.20
CA ARG A 36 -4.40 0.46 3.01
C ARG A 36 -3.33 1.30 2.34
N TYR A 37 -3.41 1.43 1.03
CA TYR A 37 -2.56 2.36 0.30
C TYR A 37 -3.39 3.45 -0.37
N THR A 38 -2.84 4.65 -0.44
CA THR A 38 -3.46 5.80 -1.10
C THR A 38 -2.52 6.32 -2.18
N ILE A 39 -3.10 6.73 -3.31
CA ILE A 39 -2.36 7.37 -4.39
C ILE A 39 -2.67 8.86 -4.29
N ASP A 40 -1.66 9.65 -3.92
CA ASP A 40 -1.79 11.09 -3.87
C ASP A 40 -1.43 11.65 -5.26
N GLU A 41 -2.43 12.11 -6.02
CA GLU A 41 -2.25 12.77 -7.32
C GLU A 41 -1.78 14.23 -7.17
N GLY A 42 -0.81 14.44 -6.27
CA GLY A 42 -0.30 15.74 -5.85
C GLY A 42 0.52 16.44 -6.95
N THR A 43 -0.18 17.18 -7.81
CA THR A 43 0.20 18.41 -8.52
C THR A 43 1.69 18.76 -8.68
N TYR A 44 2.53 17.93 -9.31
CA TYR A 44 3.70 18.39 -10.07
C TYR A 44 4.27 17.23 -10.92
N TYR A 45 4.10 17.30 -12.25
CA TYR A 45 4.79 16.48 -13.26
C TYR A 45 4.70 14.94 -13.16
N GLY A 46 3.53 14.38 -12.86
CA GLY A 46 3.22 12.98 -13.18
C GLY A 46 3.89 11.89 -12.32
N ALA A 47 4.51 12.26 -11.20
CA ALA A 47 4.95 11.29 -10.20
C ALA A 47 3.74 10.91 -9.32
N GLN A 48 3.24 9.68 -9.48
CA GLN A 48 2.26 9.11 -8.55
C GLN A 48 2.98 8.77 -7.25
N HIS A 49 2.63 9.44 -6.16
CA HIS A 49 3.13 9.09 -4.82
C HIS A 49 2.14 8.15 -4.16
N MET A 50 2.62 6.94 -3.84
CA MET A 50 1.82 5.94 -3.17
C MET A 50 2.25 5.87 -1.70
N THR A 51 1.31 6.07 -0.79
CA THR A 51 1.53 6.02 0.65
C THR A 51 0.81 4.82 1.23
N VAL A 52 1.45 4.07 2.12
CA VAL A 52 0.85 2.92 2.82
C VAL A 52 0.63 3.29 4.29
N GLU A 53 -0.57 3.00 4.79
CA GLU A 53 -1.00 3.26 6.16
C GLU A 53 -1.52 1.96 6.78
N VAL A 54 -1.33 1.79 8.09
CA VAL A 54 -1.88 0.65 8.86
C VAL A 54 -3.31 0.99 9.26
N VAL A 55 -4.23 0.06 9.05
CA VAL A 55 -5.63 0.19 9.48
C VAL A 55 -5.80 -0.65 10.75
N ASP A 56 -5.31 -0.13 11.88
CA ASP A 56 -5.53 -0.74 13.19
C ASP A 56 -6.83 -0.17 13.79
N ASN A 57 -7.75 -1.01 14.27
CA ASN A 57 -9.04 -0.60 14.86
C ASN A 57 -8.96 -0.39 16.37
#